data_AF-A0A382FPX6-F1
#
_entry.id   AF-A0A382FPX6-F1
#
_cell.length_a   1.000
_cell.length_b   1.000
_cell.length_c   1.000
_cell.angle_alpha   90.00
_cell.angle_beta   90.00
_cell.angle_gamma   90.00
#
_symmetry.space_group_name_H-M   'P 1'
#
loop_
_entity.id
_entity.type
_entity.pdbx_description
1 polymer ?
#
loop_
_entity_poly.entity_id
_entity_poly.type
_entity_poly.pdbx_seq_one_letter_code
_entity_poly.pdbx_strand_id
1 'polypeptide(L)'
;MSQVYNSTERLNHIFDYMGPISFVAHCKDIRVRSGLVLHIDEEVPGEGELDMVTALQRWHDFYPDGYMLLEHLGNDRYPHAAANVQRICAEAGIEIH
;
A
#
# COMPACT_ATOMS: atom_id res chain seq x y z
N MET A 1 -4.70 14.14 12.36
CA MET A 1 -5.22 14.23 10.98
C MET A 1 -4.11 14.33 9.95
N SER A 2 -3.08 15.17 10.14
CA SER A 2 -1.95 15.26 9.18
C SER A 2 -1.21 13.95 8.88
N GLN A 3 -1.20 12.97 9.79
CA GLN A 3 -0.53 11.68 9.55
C GLN A 3 -1.24 10.76 8.55
N VAL A 4 -2.56 10.93 8.37
CA VAL A 4 -3.29 10.25 7.29
C VAL A 4 -3.03 11.00 5.98
N TYR A 5 -3.08 12.34 6.04
CA TYR A 5 -2.87 13.21 4.88
C TYR A 5 -1.39 13.36 4.46
N ASN A 6 -0.45 12.74 5.18
CA ASN A 6 0.99 12.70 4.88
C ASN A 6 1.56 11.34 5.29
N SER A 7 1.06 10.29 4.62
CA SER A 7 1.37 8.89 4.96
C SER A 7 2.83 8.50 4.67
N THR A 8 3.55 9.24 3.82
CA THR A 8 4.95 8.96 3.45
C THR A 8 5.89 8.82 4.66
N GLU A 9 5.93 9.81 5.56
CA GLU A 9 6.81 9.77 6.75
C GLU A 9 6.44 8.60 7.67
N ARG A 10 5.14 8.32 7.80
CA ARG A 10 4.66 7.23 8.65
C ARG A 10 4.99 5.87 8.05
N LEU A 11 4.83 5.70 6.73
CA LEU A 11 5.24 4.50 6.02
C LEU A 11 6.73 4.25 6.20
N ASN A 12 7.56 5.28 5.97
CA ASN A 12 9.00 5.18 6.18
C ASN A 12 9.35 4.69 7.58
N HIS A 13 8.76 5.30 8.62
CA HIS A 13 8.95 4.87 10.00
C HIS A 13 8.51 3.42 10.22
N ILE A 14 7.35 3.01 9.72
CA ILE A 14 6.88 1.61 9.85
C ILE A 14 7.89 0.64 9.22
N PHE A 15 8.36 0.93 8.00
CA PHE A 15 9.34 0.10 7.32
C PHE A 15 10.71 0.08 8.03
N ASP A 16 11.15 1.18 8.64
CA ASP A 16 12.41 1.23 9.39
C ASP A 16 12.43 0.22 10.56
N TYR A 17 11.29 0.04 11.23
CA TYR A 17 11.19 -0.87 12.39
C TYR A 17 10.71 -2.28 12.03
N MET A 18 9.70 -2.38 11.16
CA MET A 18 9.01 -3.63 10.87
C MET A 18 9.52 -4.30 9.60
N GLY A 19 10.09 -3.55 8.66
CA GLY A 19 10.61 -4.05 7.39
C GLY A 19 11.50 -5.29 7.55
N PRO A 20 12.55 -5.27 8.39
CA PRO A 20 13.46 -6.41 8.55
C PRO A 20 12.84 -7.72 9.05
N ILE A 21 11.65 -7.66 9.68
CA ILE A 21 10.98 -8.81 10.29
C ILE A 21 9.67 -9.20 9.59
N SER A 22 9.29 -8.51 8.51
CA SER A 22 7.99 -8.68 7.84
C SER A 22 8.17 -9.35 6.49
N PHE A 23 8.37 -10.67 6.47
CA PHE A 23 8.70 -11.44 5.25
C PHE A 23 7.54 -11.62 4.27
N VAL A 24 6.33 -11.22 4.64
CA VAL A 24 5.13 -11.23 3.79
C VAL A 24 4.40 -9.91 4.00
N ALA A 25 3.94 -9.29 2.92
CA ALA A 25 3.13 -8.08 3.00
C ALA A 25 1.79 -8.22 2.27
N HIS A 26 0.83 -7.46 2.76
CA HIS A 26 -0.46 -7.30 2.12
C HIS A 26 -0.50 -5.94 1.43
N CYS A 27 -0.93 -5.91 0.18
CA CYS A 27 -1.12 -4.72 -0.62
C CYS A 27 -2.59 -4.30 -0.49
N LYS A 28 -2.82 -3.24 0.29
CA LYS A 28 -4.13 -2.63 0.51
C LYS A 28 -4.01 -1.11 0.49
N ASP A 29 -5.11 -0.43 0.20
CA ASP A 29 -5.26 1.00 0.41
C ASP A 29 -6.34 1.28 1.46
N ILE A 30 -6.33 2.49 1.98
CA ILE A 30 -7.34 2.94 2.93
C ILE A 30 -7.79 4.35 2.64
N ARG A 31 -9.00 4.68 3.09
CA ARG A 31 -9.48 6.06 3.14
C ARG A 31 -10.09 6.36 4.49
N VAL A 32 -9.74 7.52 5.05
CA VAL A 32 -10.29 7.95 6.33
C VAL A 32 -11.60 8.71 6.11
N ARG A 33 -12.65 8.24 6.76
CA ARG A 33 -13.97 8.86 6.71
C ARG A 33 -14.17 9.85 7.84
N SER A 34 -14.91 10.91 7.55
CA SER A 34 -15.38 11.83 8.58
C SER A 34 -16.50 11.16 9.38
N GLY A 35 -16.40 11.21 10.70
CA GLY A 35 -17.39 10.66 11.63
C GLY A 35 -17.07 11.05 13.06
N LEU A 36 -17.93 10.63 14.00
CA LEU A 36 -17.73 10.92 15.43
C LEU A 36 -16.49 10.20 16.00
N VAL A 37 -16.13 9.05 15.43
CA VAL A 37 -14.96 8.24 15.79
C VAL A 37 -14.09 7.96 14.56
N LEU A 38 -12.91 7.37 14.79
CA LEU A 38 -12.01 6.96 13.70
C LEU A 38 -12.67 5.87 12.85
N HIS A 39 -12.91 6.21 11.58
CA HIS A 39 -13.39 5.29 10.57
C HIS A 39 -12.39 5.22 9.42
N ILE A 40 -11.95 4.01 9.12
CA ILE A 40 -11.01 3.70 8.04
C ILE A 40 -11.71 2.67 7.16
N ASP A 41 -11.98 3.06 5.92
CA ASP A 41 -12.50 2.14 4.92
C ASP A 41 -11.33 1.54 4.14
N GLU A 42 -11.49 0.28 3.76
CA GLU A 42 -10.63 -0.35 2.77
C GLU A 42 -10.99 0.19 1.39
N GLU A 43 -9.97 0.52 0.60
CA GLU A 43 -10.13 1.01 -0.76
C GLU A 43 -9.26 0.19 -1.72
N VAL A 44 -9.59 0.30 -3.01
CA VAL A 44 -8.76 -0.31 -4.07
C VAL A 44 -7.36 0.32 -4.00
N PRO A 45 -6.27 -0.49 -3.97
CA PRO A 45 -4.89 -0.03 -4.16
C PRO A 45 -4.75 1.02 -5.26
N GLY A 46 -4.31 2.23 -4.89
CA GLY A 46 -4.12 3.36 -5.79
C GLY A 46 -5.34 4.30 -5.90
N GLU A 47 -6.43 4.01 -5.21
CA GLU A 47 -7.62 4.89 -5.12
C GLU A 47 -7.89 5.41 -3.71
N GLY A 48 -7.11 4.98 -2.71
CA GLY A 48 -7.21 5.46 -1.35
C GLY A 48 -6.33 6.68 -1.10
N GLU A 49 -5.82 6.78 0.12
CA GLU A 49 -5.07 7.93 0.64
C GLU A 49 -3.63 7.57 1.04
N LEU A 50 -3.24 6.29 0.96
CA LEU A 50 -1.86 5.90 1.22
C LEU A 50 -0.94 6.32 0.07
N ASP A 51 0.27 6.74 0.40
CA ASP A 51 1.37 6.90 -0.56
C ASP A 51 1.85 5.51 -1.01
N MET A 52 1.12 4.94 -1.96
CA MET A 52 1.37 3.61 -2.50
C MET A 52 2.75 3.51 -3.17
N VAL A 53 3.25 4.60 -3.78
CA VAL A 53 4.59 4.62 -4.39
C VAL A 53 5.63 4.37 -3.32
N THR A 54 5.61 5.14 -2.21
CA THR A 54 6.54 4.93 -1.10
C THR A 54 6.39 3.53 -0.49
N ALA A 55 5.16 3.05 -0.28
CA ALA A 55 4.95 1.73 0.31
C ALA A 55 5.55 0.60 -0.56
N LEU A 56 5.34 0.64 -1.87
CA LEU A 56 5.83 -0.37 -2.82
C LEU A 56 7.36 -0.28 -2.99
N GLN A 57 7.93 0.92 -3.06
CA GLN A 57 9.38 1.11 -3.13
C GLN A 57 10.06 0.57 -1.87
N ARG A 58 9.58 0.96 -0.68
CA ARG A 58 10.14 0.49 0.58
C ARG A 58 10.03 -1.02 0.74
N TRP A 59 8.94 -1.63 0.26
CA TRP A 59 8.82 -3.09 0.22
C TRP A 59 9.88 -3.73 -0.68
N HIS A 60 10.00 -3.25 -1.92
CA HIS A 60 10.96 -3.76 -2.90
C HIS A 60 12.41 -3.62 -2.41
N ASP A 61 12.76 -2.53 -1.74
CA ASP A 61 14.10 -2.31 -1.16
C ASP A 61 14.47 -3.38 -0.11
N PHE A 62 13.50 -3.84 0.69
CA PHE A 62 13.73 -4.90 1.68
C PHE A 62 13.65 -6.30 1.08
N TYR A 63 12.75 -6.52 0.13
CA TYR A 63 12.42 -7.83 -0.41
C TYR A 63 12.23 -7.75 -1.93
N PRO A 64 13.33 -7.61 -2.71
CA PRO A 64 13.25 -7.45 -4.17
C PRO A 64 12.62 -8.67 -4.86
N ASP A 65 12.86 -9.87 -4.32
CA ASP A 65 12.26 -11.13 -4.78
C ASP A 65 11.00 -11.54 -3.97
N GLY A 66 10.51 -10.64 -3.11
CA GLY A 66 9.35 -10.88 -2.26
C GLY A 66 8.03 -10.76 -3.03
N TYR A 67 6.95 -11.26 -2.43
CA TYR A 67 5.60 -11.07 -2.96
C TYR A 67 4.71 -10.32 -1.98
N MET A 68 3.78 -9.53 -2.52
CA MET A 68 2.67 -8.95 -1.77
C MET A 68 1.36 -9.60 -2.19
N LEU A 69 0.43 -9.73 -1.26
CA LEU A 69 -0.92 -10.23 -1.53
C LEU A 69 -1.90 -9.06 -1.58
N LEU A 70 -2.63 -8.90 -2.69
CA LEU A 70 -3.81 -8.03 -2.70
C LEU A 70 -4.80 -8.53 -1.66
N GLU A 71 -5.32 -7.64 -0.82
CA GLU A 71 -6.16 -8.01 0.31
C GLU A 71 -7.49 -7.24 0.32
N HIS A 72 -8.54 -7.87 0.86
CA HIS A 72 -9.79 -7.23 1.26
C HIS A 72 -10.62 -6.53 0.16
N LEU A 73 -10.64 -7.12 -1.03
CA LEU A 73 -11.51 -6.66 -2.11
C LEU A 73 -12.61 -7.67 -2.42
N GLY A 74 -13.74 -7.17 -2.94
CA GLY A 74 -14.70 -8.01 -3.65
C GLY A 74 -14.03 -8.66 -4.86
N ASN A 75 -14.41 -9.89 -5.20
CA ASN A 75 -13.77 -10.67 -6.28
C ASN A 75 -13.71 -9.91 -7.61
N ASP A 76 -14.72 -9.08 -7.88
CA ASP A 76 -14.86 -8.24 -9.06
C ASP A 76 -13.82 -7.11 -9.15
N ARG A 77 -13.23 -6.70 -8.01
CA ARG A 77 -12.29 -5.56 -7.95
C ARG A 77 -10.82 -5.98 -8.02
N TYR A 78 -10.48 -7.25 -7.82
CA TYR A 78 -9.08 -7.70 -7.90
C TYR A 78 -8.40 -7.41 -9.24
N PRO A 79 -9.04 -7.59 -10.42
CA PRO A 79 -8.40 -7.24 -11.69
C PRO A 79 -8.02 -5.75 -11.77
N HIS A 80 -8.89 -4.89 -11.24
CA HIS A 80 -8.65 -3.44 -11.22
C HIS A 80 -7.54 -3.06 -10.24
N ALA A 81 -7.55 -3.63 -9.04
CA ALA A 81 -6.49 -3.44 -8.05
C ALA A 81 -5.12 -3.89 -8.56
N ALA A 82 -5.06 -5.06 -9.20
CA ALA A 82 -3.83 -5.58 -9.80
C ALA A 82 -3.30 -4.62 -10.89
N ALA A 83 -4.17 -4.15 -11.79
CA ALA A 83 -3.80 -3.21 -12.84
C ALA A 83 -3.27 -1.89 -12.27
N ASN A 84 -3.90 -1.36 -11.22
CA ASN A 84 -3.44 -0.15 -10.55
C ASN A 84 -2.06 -0.33 -9.93
N VAL A 85 -1.84 -1.40 -9.15
CA VAL A 85 -0.55 -1.67 -8.51
C VAL A 85 0.54 -1.88 -9.55
N GLN A 86 0.26 -2.63 -10.61
CA GLN A 86 1.21 -2.83 -11.72
C GLN A 86 1.59 -1.52 -12.39
N ARG A 87 0.61 -0.65 -12.65
CA ARG A 87 0.85 0.69 -13.21
C ARG A 87 1.72 1.54 -12.27
N ILE A 88 1.41 1.57 -10.99
CA ILE A 88 2.18 2.33 -9.99
C ILE A 88 3.63 1.83 -9.91
N CYS A 89 3.84 0.51 -9.87
CA CYS A 89 5.17 -0.07 -9.90
C CYS A 89 5.94 0.31 -11.17
N ALA A 90 5.31 0.20 -12.34
CA ALA A 90 5.93 0.57 -13.62
C ALA A 90 6.34 2.06 -13.66
N GLU A 91 5.48 2.97 -13.19
CA GLU A 91 5.77 4.40 -13.09
C GLU A 91 6.89 4.70 -12.08
N ALA A 92 6.99 3.91 -11.03
CA ALA A 92 8.02 4.00 -9.99
C ALA A 92 9.34 3.28 -10.35
N GLY A 93 9.41 2.58 -11.49
CA GLY A 93 10.57 1.80 -11.90
C GLY A 93 10.79 0.50 -11.11
N ILE A 94 9.74 -0.02 -10.46
CA ILE A 94 9.75 -1.29 -9.72
C ILE A 94 9.35 -2.40 -10.70
N GLU A 95 10.23 -3.39 -10.86
CA GLU A 95 9.94 -4.57 -11.67
C GLU A 95 9.02 -5.53 -10.90
N ILE A 96 7.99 -6.05 -11.58
CA ILE A 96 7.12 -7.13 -11.08
C ILE A 96 7.36 -8.34 -11.96
N HIS A 97 7.67 -9.48 -11.32
CA HIS A 97 8.00 -10.75 -11.98
C HIS A 97 6.79 -11.68 -12.11
#